data_AF-A0A6A7L9L4-F1
#
_entry.id   AF-A0A6A7L9L4-F1
#
_cell.length_a   1.000
_cell.length_b   1.000
_cell.length_c   1.000
_cell.angle_alpha   90.00
_cell.angle_beta   90.00
_cell.angle_gamma   90.00
#
_symmetry.space_group_name_H-M   'P 1'
#
loop_
_entity.id
_entity.type
_entity.pdbx_description
1 polymer ?
#
loop_
_entity_poly.entity_id
_entity_poly.type
_entity_poly.pdbx_seq_one_letter_code
_entity_poly.pdbx_strand_id
1 'polypeptide(L)'
;MATTDPHDTHVAPEGGHERSDVDVSRTPWLVIASAVSLAVVMAGMWLMFRVMEGQLASSDRPLPMVTERQAGQDRQPPEPRLLADEPADLARVQRDEEAVLNSYDWVDRSQGTVQVPIDRAMTLLIERGVPTTPEAPSPPPSNPGAGSPARAIATLDGAAAKR
;
A
#
# COMPACT_ATOMS: atom_id res chain seq x y z
N MET A 1 -65.14 59.80 -53.29
CA MET A 1 -65.90 58.88 -52.40
C MET A 1 -66.04 57.57 -53.18
N ALA A 2 -65.42 56.45 -52.85
CA ALA A 2 -64.55 56.07 -51.75
C ALA A 2 -63.58 54.98 -52.26
N THR A 3 -62.34 55.05 -51.78
CA THR A 3 -61.34 53.98 -51.81
C THR A 3 -61.90 52.73 -51.14
N THR A 4 -61.73 51.55 -51.76
CA THR A 4 -61.76 50.28 -51.05
C THR A 4 -60.62 49.41 -51.56
N ASP A 5 -59.54 49.44 -50.80
CA ASP A 5 -58.50 48.42 -50.77
C ASP A 5 -59.00 47.28 -49.86
N PRO A 6 -58.95 46.00 -50.25
CA PRO A 6 -59.09 44.90 -49.32
C PRO A 6 -57.71 44.29 -49.00
N HIS A 7 -57.30 44.53 -47.76
CA HIS A 7 -56.33 43.80 -46.95
C HIS A 7 -55.87 42.41 -47.43
N ASP A 8 -54.54 42.27 -47.43
CA ASP A 8 -53.73 41.13 -47.02
C ASP A 8 -54.40 39.75 -46.92
N THR A 9 -53.93 38.83 -47.77
CA THR A 9 -53.61 37.47 -47.29
C THR A 9 -52.29 37.03 -47.93
N HIS A 10 -51.18 37.27 -47.24
CA HIS A 10 -50.00 36.42 -47.41
C HIS A 10 -50.41 35.04 -46.88
N VAL A 11 -50.97 34.21 -47.78
CA VAL A 11 -51.16 32.79 -47.50
C VAL A 11 -49.76 32.22 -47.36
N ALA A 12 -49.33 32.00 -46.12
CA ALA A 12 -48.17 31.18 -45.84
C ALA A 12 -48.38 29.85 -46.59
N PRO A 13 -47.42 29.38 -47.41
CA PRO A 13 -47.60 28.10 -48.08
C PRO A 13 -47.85 27.05 -47.01
N GLU A 14 -49.08 26.54 -46.99
CA GLU A 14 -49.51 25.44 -46.14
C GLU A 14 -48.53 24.30 -46.31
N GLY A 15 -48.17 23.66 -45.19
CA GLY A 15 -47.13 22.65 -45.06
C GLY A 15 -47.09 21.65 -46.21
N GLY A 16 -46.25 21.94 -47.20
CA GLY A 16 -45.85 20.97 -48.21
C GLY A 16 -44.87 20.01 -47.55
N HIS A 17 -45.29 18.78 -47.30
CA HIS A 17 -44.36 17.71 -46.97
C HIS A 17 -43.43 17.51 -48.17
N GLU A 18 -42.15 17.85 -48.00
CA GLU A 18 -41.11 17.62 -48.99
C GLU A 18 -40.91 16.10 -49.12
N ARG A 19 -41.59 15.48 -50.08
CA ARG A 19 -41.51 14.03 -50.38
C ARG A 19 -40.18 13.65 -51.06
N SER A 20 -39.13 14.42 -50.81
CA SER A 20 -37.79 14.15 -51.31
C SER A 20 -36.87 13.82 -50.14
N ASP A 21 -37.32 12.93 -49.25
CA ASP A 21 -36.42 12.30 -48.30
C ASP A 21 -36.73 10.80 -48.28
N VAL A 22 -35.77 10.02 -48.76
CA VAL A 22 -35.75 8.54 -48.82
C VAL A 22 -36.59 7.89 -49.94
N ASP A 23 -35.89 7.37 -50.96
CA ASP A 23 -36.43 6.43 -51.95
C ASP A 23 -36.94 5.14 -51.28
N VAL A 24 -38.26 5.00 -51.12
CA VAL A 24 -38.93 3.85 -50.49
C VAL A 24 -38.55 2.51 -51.12
N SER A 25 -38.19 2.51 -52.41
CA SER A 25 -37.77 1.30 -53.13
C SER A 25 -36.42 0.76 -52.65
N ARG A 26 -35.55 1.60 -52.08
CA ARG A 26 -34.18 1.24 -51.65
C ARG A 26 -34.06 1.04 -50.14
N THR A 27 -34.98 1.60 -49.36
CA THR A 27 -35.08 1.38 -47.90
C THR A 27 -35.08 -0.09 -47.48
N PRO A 28 -35.87 -1.00 -48.08
CA PRO A 28 -35.85 -2.41 -47.66
C PRO A 28 -34.49 -3.07 -47.89
N TRP A 29 -33.79 -2.69 -48.98
CA TRP A 29 -32.44 -3.19 -49.24
C TRP A 29 -31.42 -2.72 -48.19
N LEU A 30 -31.52 -1.47 -47.73
CA LEU A 30 -30.67 -0.95 -46.66
C LEU A 30 -30.89 -1.69 -45.34
N VAL A 31 -32.15 -1.96 -44.98
CA VAL A 31 -32.50 -2.71 -43.76
C VAL A 31 -31.99 -4.15 -43.85
N ILE A 32 -32.17 -4.81 -45.00
CA ILE A 32 -31.64 -6.15 -45.25
C ILE A 32 -30.11 -6.16 -45.17
N ALA A 33 -29.44 -5.22 -45.84
CA ALA A 33 -27.98 -5.12 -45.81
C ALA A 33 -27.45 -4.91 -44.38
N SER A 34 -28.14 -4.09 -43.58
CA SER A 34 -27.79 -3.84 -42.17
C SER A 34 -28.00 -5.09 -41.31
N ALA A 35 -29.10 -5.81 -41.50
CA ALA A 35 -29.37 -7.08 -40.81
C ALA A 35 -28.35 -8.17 -41.19
N VAL A 36 -27.98 -8.27 -42.47
CA VAL A 36 -26.95 -9.19 -42.95
C VAL A 36 -25.58 -8.83 -42.35
N SER A 37 -25.21 -7.54 -42.33
CA SER A 37 -23.99 -7.09 -41.68
C SER A 37 -23.95 -7.48 -40.20
N LEU A 38 -25.04 -7.30 -39.47
CA LEU A 38 -25.14 -7.69 -38.07
C LEU A 38 -24.99 -9.21 -37.89
N ALA A 39 -25.64 -9.99 -38.75
CA ALA A 39 -25.55 -11.45 -38.74
C ALA A 39 -24.12 -11.94 -39.05
N VAL A 40 -23.40 -11.26 -39.96
CA VAL A 40 -21.99 -11.57 -40.25
C VAL A 40 -21.11 -11.31 -39.02
N VAL A 41 -21.30 -10.20 -38.32
CA VAL A 41 -20.55 -9.92 -37.06
C VAL A 41 -20.86 -10.97 -36.00
N MET A 42 -22.13 -11.33 -35.83
CA MET A 42 -22.52 -12.38 -34.88
C MET A 42 -21.94 -13.75 -35.25
N ALA A 43 -21.99 -14.14 -36.52
CA ALA A 43 -21.41 -15.39 -37.01
C ALA A 43 -19.88 -15.41 -36.86
N GLY A 44 -19.22 -14.27 -37.13
CA GLY A 44 -17.78 -14.11 -36.93
C GLY A 44 -17.39 -14.23 -35.46
N MET A 45 -18.14 -13.60 -34.56
CA MET A 45 -17.89 -13.70 -33.12
C MET A 45 -18.18 -15.11 -32.60
N TRP A 46 -19.26 -15.75 -33.04
CA TRP A 46 -19.56 -17.15 -32.72
C TRP A 46 -18.46 -18.10 -33.21
N LEU A 47 -17.97 -17.92 -34.44
CA LEU A 47 -16.86 -18.71 -34.99
C LEU A 47 -15.56 -18.46 -34.22
N MET A 48 -15.24 -17.21 -33.90
CA MET A 48 -14.07 -16.85 -33.08
C MET A 48 -14.13 -17.52 -31.71
N PHE A 49 -15.27 -17.45 -31.01
CA PHE A 49 -15.46 -18.13 -29.73
C PHE A 49 -15.31 -19.64 -29.86
N ARG A 50 -15.92 -20.27 -30.88
CA ARG A 50 -15.78 -21.72 -31.11
C ARG A 50 -14.32 -22.14 -31.37
N VAL A 51 -13.58 -21.35 -32.13
CA VAL A 51 -12.16 -21.58 -32.41
C VAL A 51 -11.32 -21.38 -31.14
N MET A 52 -11.60 -20.33 -30.38
CA MET A 52 -10.88 -20.01 -29.14
C MET A 52 -11.20 -20.99 -28.01
N GLU A 53 -12.44 -21.47 -27.88
CA GLU A 53 -12.81 -22.54 -26.96
C GLU A 53 -12.08 -23.85 -27.26
N GLY A 54 -11.95 -24.21 -28.55
CA GLY A 54 -11.13 -25.36 -28.95
C GLY A 54 -9.64 -25.18 -28.61
N GLN A 55 -9.13 -23.95 -28.71
CA GLN A 55 -7.76 -23.62 -28.32
C GLN A 55 -7.59 -23.53 -26.79
N LEU A 56 -8.58 -23.05 -26.05
CA LEU A 56 -8.58 -22.93 -24.58
C LEU A 56 -8.73 -24.29 -23.93
N ALA A 57 -9.58 -25.18 -24.45
CA ALA A 57 -9.67 -26.57 -24.01
C ALA A 57 -8.37 -27.34 -24.28
N SER A 58 -7.61 -26.95 -25.31
CA SER A 58 -6.27 -27.48 -25.58
C SER A 58 -5.17 -26.76 -24.78
N SER A 59 -5.42 -25.53 -24.33
CA SER A 59 -4.55 -24.70 -23.49
C SER A 59 -4.79 -24.89 -22.00
N ASP A 60 -5.74 -25.75 -21.63
CA ASP A 60 -5.91 -26.33 -20.29
C ASP A 60 -4.80 -27.35 -19.96
N ARG A 61 -3.62 -27.18 -20.59
CA ARG A 61 -2.38 -27.48 -19.89
C ARG A 61 -2.34 -26.45 -18.77
N PRO A 62 -2.57 -26.83 -17.50
CA PRO A 62 -2.54 -25.87 -16.42
C PRO A 62 -1.20 -25.17 -16.51
N LEU A 63 -1.22 -23.89 -16.92
CA LEU A 63 -0.17 -22.98 -16.52
C LEU A 63 -0.09 -23.19 -15.01
N PRO A 64 1.10 -23.34 -14.42
CA PRO A 64 1.22 -23.12 -13.00
C PRO A 64 0.93 -21.64 -12.82
N MET A 65 -0.36 -21.27 -12.84
CA MET A 65 -0.91 -20.35 -11.88
C MET A 65 -0.32 -20.89 -10.60
N VAL A 66 0.77 -20.24 -10.19
CA VAL A 66 1.17 -20.17 -8.80
C VAL A 66 -0.16 -20.01 -8.10
N THR A 67 -0.58 -21.10 -7.46
CA THR A 67 -1.90 -21.21 -6.87
C THR A 67 -2.10 -19.90 -6.12
N GLU A 68 -3.22 -19.20 -6.17
CA GLU A 68 -3.35 -17.95 -5.40
C GLU A 68 -2.93 -18.14 -3.92
N ARG A 69 -2.98 -19.40 -3.44
CA ARG A 69 -2.32 -19.88 -2.22
C ARG A 69 -0.78 -19.78 -2.18
N GLN A 70 -0.05 -20.19 -3.22
CA GLN A 70 1.41 -20.08 -3.31
C GLN A 70 1.88 -18.64 -3.55
N ALA A 71 1.14 -17.83 -4.33
CA ALA A 71 1.52 -16.44 -4.59
C ALA A 71 1.31 -15.53 -3.37
N GLY A 72 0.33 -15.87 -2.52
CA GLY A 72 0.10 -15.21 -1.24
C GLY A 72 1.07 -15.65 -0.13
N GLN A 73 1.69 -16.82 -0.24
CA GLN A 73 2.65 -17.35 0.75
C GLN A 73 4.09 -16.85 0.53
N ASP A 74 4.54 -16.78 -0.73
CA ASP A 74 5.94 -16.44 -1.05
C ASP A 74 6.19 -14.94 -1.22
N ARG A 75 5.14 -14.12 -1.31
CA ARG A 75 5.25 -12.66 -1.49
C ARG A 75 4.74 -11.92 -0.27
N GLN A 76 5.17 -12.35 0.90
CA GLN A 76 4.88 -11.60 2.11
C GLN A 76 5.61 -10.25 2.01
N PRO A 77 4.89 -9.10 2.02
CA PRO A 77 5.52 -7.80 1.84
C PRO A 77 6.58 -7.58 2.92
N PRO A 78 7.66 -6.84 2.58
CA PRO A 78 8.68 -6.46 3.56
C PRO A 78 8.02 -5.68 4.71
N GLU A 79 8.62 -5.74 5.89
CA GLU A 79 8.11 -5.00 7.04
C GLU A 79 8.13 -3.48 6.79
N PRO A 80 7.16 -2.71 7.33
CA PRO A 80 6.10 -3.13 8.26
C PRO A 80 4.91 -3.78 7.55
N ARG A 81 4.50 -4.94 8.07
CA ARG A 81 3.33 -5.66 7.57
C ARG A 81 2.05 -5.02 8.12
N LEU A 82 0.96 -5.18 7.38
CA LEU A 82 -0.35 -4.83 7.89
C LEU A 82 -0.65 -5.67 9.13
N LEU A 83 -0.99 -5.01 10.22
CA LEU A 83 -1.45 -5.64 11.45
C LEU A 83 -2.81 -6.30 11.18
N ALA A 84 -2.84 -7.63 11.12
CA ALA A 84 -4.04 -8.37 10.71
C ALA A 84 -5.10 -8.47 11.84
N ASP A 85 -4.65 -8.47 13.10
CA ASP A 85 -5.49 -8.59 14.30
C ASP A 85 -4.92 -7.68 15.40
N GLU A 86 -5.39 -6.43 15.42
CA GLU A 86 -4.97 -5.44 16.42
C GLU A 86 -5.33 -5.86 17.86
N PRO A 87 -6.56 -6.36 18.15
CA PRO A 87 -6.91 -6.81 19.50
C PRO A 87 -6.02 -7.92 20.04
N ALA A 88 -5.71 -8.95 19.24
CA ALA A 88 -4.85 -10.05 19.67
C ALA A 88 -3.42 -9.59 19.95
N ASP A 89 -2.91 -8.66 19.14
CA ASP A 89 -1.58 -8.10 19.29
C ASP A 89 -1.47 -7.21 20.53
N LEU A 90 -2.48 -6.37 20.80
CA LEU A 90 -2.54 -5.60 22.05
C LEU A 90 -2.61 -6.51 23.28
N ALA A 91 -3.41 -7.58 23.24
CA ALA A 91 -3.48 -8.54 24.33
C ALA A 91 -2.16 -9.31 24.53
N ARG A 92 -1.36 -9.49 23.49
CA ARG A 92 0.00 -10.07 23.61
C ARG A 92 0.94 -9.10 24.32
N VAL A 93 0.98 -7.84 23.88
CA VAL A 93 1.82 -6.80 24.51
C VAL A 93 1.46 -6.64 25.98
N GLN A 94 0.17 -6.55 26.33
CA GLN A 94 -0.27 -6.43 27.73
C GLN A 94 0.21 -7.62 28.58
N ARG A 95 0.10 -8.85 28.07
CA ARG A 95 0.57 -10.04 28.81
C ARG A 95 2.08 -10.05 29.00
N ASP A 96 2.84 -9.61 27.99
CA ASP A 96 4.30 -9.54 28.07
C ASP A 96 4.73 -8.48 29.09
N GLU A 97 4.07 -7.32 29.10
CA GLU A 97 4.28 -6.26 30.10
C GLU A 97 3.94 -6.74 31.51
N GLU A 98 2.79 -7.41 31.69
CA GLU A 98 2.39 -7.99 32.97
C GLU A 98 3.41 -9.03 33.45
N ALA A 99 3.94 -9.87 32.56
CA ALA A 99 4.96 -10.85 32.92
C ALA A 99 6.24 -10.17 33.40
N VAL A 100 6.70 -9.12 32.73
CA VAL A 100 7.89 -8.36 33.14
C VAL A 100 7.67 -7.67 34.49
N LEU A 101 6.51 -7.05 34.72
CA LEU A 101 6.23 -6.33 35.97
C LEU A 101 6.10 -7.25 37.19
N ASN A 102 5.65 -8.49 36.99
CA ASN A 102 5.31 -9.42 38.07
C ASN A 102 6.33 -10.55 38.27
N SER A 103 7.43 -10.57 37.51
CA SER A 103 8.46 -11.61 37.61
C SER A 103 9.79 -11.07 38.14
N TYR A 104 10.59 -12.01 38.66
CA TYR A 104 11.99 -11.77 38.96
C TYR A 104 12.82 -12.12 37.74
N ASP A 105 13.77 -11.26 37.40
CA ASP A 105 14.73 -11.54 36.34
C ASP A 105 16.10 -10.93 36.65
N TRP A 106 17.12 -11.30 35.90
CA TRP A 106 18.43 -10.69 35.96
C TRP A 106 18.55 -9.58 34.93
N VAL A 107 18.88 -8.36 35.37
CA VAL A 107 19.19 -7.25 34.46
C VAL A 107 20.65 -7.34 34.02
N ASP A 108 21.56 -7.54 34.99
CA ASP A 108 22.98 -7.76 34.74
C ASP A 108 23.55 -8.74 35.77
N ARG A 109 23.83 -9.96 35.33
CA ARG A 109 24.41 -11.01 36.19
C ARG A 109 25.84 -10.71 36.62
N SER A 110 26.61 -9.99 35.81
CA SER A 110 28.01 -9.66 36.11
C SER A 110 28.12 -8.61 37.20
N GLN A 111 27.19 -7.65 37.22
CA GLN A 111 27.09 -6.59 38.22
C GLN A 111 26.17 -6.95 39.40
N GLY A 112 25.59 -8.16 39.41
CA GLY A 112 24.70 -8.59 40.49
C GLY A 112 23.35 -7.86 40.52
N THR A 113 22.93 -7.22 39.42
CA THR A 113 21.70 -6.42 39.36
C THR A 113 20.50 -7.29 38.96
N VAL A 114 19.49 -7.33 39.82
CA VAL A 114 18.25 -8.10 39.63
C VAL A 114 17.05 -7.18 39.46
N GLN A 115 16.12 -7.59 38.61
CA GLN A 115 14.77 -7.06 38.52
C GLN A 115 13.90 -7.72 39.60
N VAL A 116 13.14 -6.90 40.31
CA VAL A 116 12.21 -7.33 41.36
C VAL A 116 10.80 -6.96 40.91
N PRO A 117 9.79 -7.82 41.14
CA PRO A 117 8.39 -7.50 40.84
C PRO A 117 7.98 -6.17 41.45
N ILE A 118 7.16 -5.42 40.72
CA ILE A 118 6.84 -4.03 41.08
C ILE A 118 6.21 -3.91 42.47
N ASP A 119 5.33 -4.85 42.84
CA ASP A 119 4.72 -4.89 44.17
C ASP A 119 5.76 -5.02 45.30
N ARG A 120 6.77 -5.86 45.08
CA ARG A 120 7.84 -6.02 46.06
C ARG A 120 8.78 -4.81 46.06
N ALA A 121 9.05 -4.21 44.90
CA ALA A 121 9.83 -2.99 44.81
C ALA A 121 9.16 -1.84 45.57
N MET A 122 7.84 -1.65 45.40
CA MET A 122 7.07 -0.65 46.15
C MET A 122 7.12 -0.90 47.66
N THR A 123 6.97 -2.17 48.09
CA THR A 123 7.04 -2.53 49.50
C THR A 123 8.42 -2.21 50.09
N LEU A 124 9.49 -2.59 49.39
CA LEU A 124 10.86 -2.31 49.80
C LEU A 124 11.17 -0.80 49.84
N LEU A 125 10.60 -0.03 48.92
CA LEU A 125 10.77 1.42 48.87
C LEU A 125 10.11 2.10 50.09
N ILE A 126 8.93 1.63 50.50
CA ILE A 126 8.26 2.12 51.72
C ILE A 126 9.06 1.71 52.96
N GLU A 127 9.51 0.45 53.04
CA GLU A 127 10.29 -0.08 54.17
C GLU A 127 11.63 0.68 54.35
N ARG A 128 12.34 0.98 53.26
CA ARG A 128 13.68 1.60 53.28
C ARG A 128 13.65 3.13 53.20
N GLY A 129 12.53 3.71 52.78
CA GLY A 129 12.43 5.12 52.43
C GLY A 129 13.03 5.42 51.05
N VAL A 130 12.64 6.57 50.47
CA VAL A 130 13.18 7.05 49.20
C VAL A 130 14.59 7.62 49.44
N PRO A 131 15.64 7.15 48.74
CA PRO A 131 16.97 7.72 48.87
C PRO A 131 16.98 9.19 48.43
N THR A 132 17.43 10.09 49.30
CA THR A 132 17.44 11.55 49.07
C THR A 132 18.67 12.05 48.30
N THR A 133 19.60 11.17 47.95
CA THR A 133 20.76 11.46 47.10
C THR A 133 20.75 10.47 45.95
N PRO A 134 20.76 10.92 44.68
CA PRO A 134 20.99 10.02 43.56
C PRO A 134 22.41 9.48 43.70
N GLU A 135 22.54 8.20 44.05
CA GLU A 135 23.81 7.52 43.92
C GLU A 135 24.06 7.34 42.41
N ALA A 136 24.86 8.24 41.84
CA ALA A 136 25.29 8.13 40.47
C ALA A 136 25.97 6.76 40.30
N PRO A 137 25.67 6.01 39.22
CA PRO A 137 26.35 4.75 38.97
C PRO A 137 27.86 5.01 38.95
N SER A 138 28.58 4.34 39.85
CA SER A 138 30.03 4.42 39.91
C SER A 138 30.57 3.99 38.54
N PRO A 139 31.35 4.83 37.83
CA PRO A 139 31.96 4.41 36.57
C PRO A 139 32.83 3.17 36.83
N PRO A 140 32.86 2.20 35.89
CA PRO A 140 33.67 1.00 36.06
C PRO A 140 35.14 1.38 36.33
N PRO A 141 35.88 0.58 37.11
CA PRO A 141 37.28 0.87 37.42
C PRO A 141 38.05 1.03 36.10
N SER A 142 38.55 2.24 35.86
CA SER A 142 39.47 2.52 34.77
C SER A 142 40.76 1.74 35.07
N ASN A 143 40.98 0.68 34.30
CA ASN A 143 42.18 -0.13 34.41
C ASN A 143 43.42 0.75 34.15
N PRO A 144 44.41 0.85 35.07
CA PRO A 144 45.62 1.66 34.89
C PRO A 144 46.62 0.99 33.92
N GLY A 145 46.13 0.52 32.77
CA GLY A 145 46.91 -0.19 31.75
C GLY A 145 46.57 0.18 30.30
N ALA A 146 45.57 1.03 30.05
CA ALA A 146 45.37 1.58 28.72
C ALA A 146 46.30 2.78 28.52
N GLY A 147 47.49 2.49 27.98
CA GLY A 147 48.48 3.51 27.62
C GLY A 147 47.83 4.64 26.84
N SER A 148 48.05 5.86 27.31
CA SER A 148 47.79 7.06 26.54
C SER A 148 48.52 6.95 25.20
N PRO A 149 47.85 7.04 24.03
CA PRO A 149 48.53 7.63 22.90
C PRO A 149 48.59 9.12 23.22
N ALA A 150 49.66 9.52 23.92
CA ALA A 150 50.15 10.88 23.86
C ALA A 150 50.36 11.16 22.37
N ARG A 151 49.38 11.82 21.76
CA ARG A 151 49.44 12.29 20.38
C ARG A 151 50.53 13.35 20.36
N ALA A 152 51.75 12.90 20.13
CA ALA A 152 52.90 13.73 19.83
C ALA A 152 52.53 14.59 18.62
N ILE A 153 52.19 15.85 18.90
CA ILE A 153 52.25 16.91 17.91
C ILE A 153 53.71 17.04 17.53
N ALA A 154 54.06 16.40 16.40
CA ALA A 154 55.35 16.51 15.77
C ALA A 154 55.59 17.97 15.41
N THR A 155 56.46 18.61 16.17
CA THR A 155 57.14 19.85 15.80
C THR A 155 57.91 19.57 14.51
N LEU A 156 57.44 20.10 13.39
CA LEU A 156 58.19 20.15 12.14
C LEU A 156 59.29 21.21 12.31
N ASP A 157 60.47 20.75 12.72
CA ASP A 157 61.72 21.50 12.58
C ASP A 157 62.54 20.88 11.43
N GLY A 158 63.05 21.72 10.54
CA GLY A 158 64.02 21.33 9.52
C GLY A 158 63.76 21.84 8.10
N ALA A 159 64.03 23.12 7.85
CA ALA A 159 64.45 23.57 6.51
C ALA A 159 65.41 24.77 6.60
N ALA A 160 66.68 24.41 6.77
CA ALA A 160 67.90 25.06 6.29
C ALA A 160 67.79 26.44 5.64
N ALA A 161 68.33 27.44 6.35
CA ALA A 161 68.89 28.64 5.76
C ALA A 161 70.20 28.29 5.02
N LYS A 162 70.23 28.56 3.71
CA LYS A 162 71.46 28.72 2.93
C LYS A 162 71.19 29.68 1.78
N ARG A 163 71.44 30.98 2.01
CA ARG A 163 72.06 31.95 1.11
C ARG A 163 72.14 33.31 1.80
#